data_AF-A0A8J9YV30-F1
#
_entry.id   AF-A0A8J9YV30-F1
#
_cell.length_a   1.000
_cell.length_b   1.000
_cell.length_c   1.000
_cell.angle_alpha   90.00
_cell.angle_beta   90.00
_cell.angle_gamma   90.00
#
_symmetry.space_group_name_H-M   'P 1'
#
loop_
_entity.id
_entity.type
_entity.pdbx_description
1 polymer ?
#
loop_
_entity_poly.entity_id
_entity_poly.type
_entity_poly.pdbx_seq_one_letter_code
_entity_poly.pdbx_strand_id
1 'polypeptide(L)'
;MSEEQDLESQISDLSSDAGTTDTDSITDADTESEDELFAAGFVNAYQDEPIAMPGENELRAQEVDEDGILAATLDARLEGRIPLNDWCECNQCRTDFLLNAREYRCCWEVGPAIGKLQFDGSIEHTRCVTQHQDYIDLTKRVVLEQVGPLLRDKQGRAYRRRGQQDINEFRRAVAYRWLVRWMCGYLGWDHARPLPACVYNRVRTDFSPTGQARGYSSSQDRE
;
A
#
# COMPACT_ATOMS: atom_id res chain seq x y z
N MET A 1 55.85 21.10 14.40
CA MET A 1 55.15 21.47 13.16
C MET A 1 53.85 20.69 13.19
N SER A 2 52.96 20.93 14.17
CA SER A 2 52.11 22.13 14.37
C SER A 2 51.22 22.34 13.14
N GLU A 3 49.89 22.39 13.17
CA GLU A 3 48.91 22.64 14.23
C GLU A 3 47.55 22.00 13.87
N GLU A 4 46.87 21.42 14.88
CA GLU A 4 45.41 21.43 15.04
C GLU A 4 45.02 22.72 15.79
N GLN A 5 43.88 23.35 15.47
CA GLN A 5 43.11 24.30 16.33
C GLN A 5 41.83 24.72 15.58
N ASP A 6 40.65 24.36 16.09
CA ASP A 6 39.82 25.07 17.10
C ASP A 6 39.08 26.30 16.54
N LEU A 7 37.74 26.23 16.54
CA LEU A 7 36.84 27.38 16.44
C LEU A 7 35.50 27.04 17.12
N GLU A 8 35.52 27.08 18.45
CA GLU A 8 34.36 27.34 19.32
C GLU A 8 34.65 28.58 20.20
N SER A 9 33.57 29.20 20.70
CA SER A 9 33.48 30.38 21.59
C SER A 9 33.42 31.73 20.85
N GLN A 10 32.57 32.72 21.17
CA GLN A 10 32.09 33.22 22.48
C GLN A 10 30.67 33.87 22.35
N ILE A 11 29.68 33.60 23.23
CA ILE A 11 29.30 34.31 24.50
C ILE A 11 28.68 35.71 24.20
N SER A 12 27.58 36.26 24.74
CA SER A 12 26.80 36.12 25.99
C SER A 12 25.56 37.05 25.96
N ASP A 13 24.54 36.65 26.72
CA ASP A 13 23.71 37.43 27.68
C ASP A 13 22.76 38.58 27.28
N LEU A 14 21.53 38.44 27.81
CA LEU A 14 20.73 39.38 28.63
C LEU A 14 19.33 38.75 28.80
N SER A 15 19.06 38.02 29.90
CA SER A 15 18.40 38.49 31.15
C SER A 15 16.97 39.03 30.92
N SER A 16 15.95 38.27 31.37
CA SER A 16 15.06 38.57 32.53
C SER A 16 14.11 39.75 32.25
N ASP A 17 12.80 39.68 32.45
CA ASP A 17 12.15 39.41 33.74
C ASP A 17 10.65 39.15 33.57
N ALA A 18 10.06 38.57 34.60
CA ALA A 18 8.67 38.17 34.72
C ALA A 18 7.80 39.21 35.45
N GLY A 19 6.47 39.09 35.25
CA GLY A 19 5.44 39.57 36.17
C GLY A 19 5.03 41.04 36.02
N THR A 20 3.82 41.49 36.34
CA THR A 20 2.58 40.89 36.87
C THR A 20 1.45 41.90 36.60
N THR A 21 0.20 41.41 36.59
CA THR A 21 -1.05 42.05 37.09
C THR A 21 -1.36 43.52 36.74
N ASP A 22 -2.54 43.78 36.17
CA ASP A 22 -3.65 44.28 37.00
C ASP A 22 -4.99 44.24 36.27
N THR A 23 -5.97 43.76 37.02
CA THR A 23 -7.40 43.84 36.78
C THR A 23 -7.89 45.26 37.07
N ASP A 24 -8.73 45.83 36.22
CA ASP A 24 -9.68 46.84 36.67
C ASP A 24 -11.06 46.61 36.05
N SER A 25 -12.00 46.34 36.94
CA SER A 25 -13.44 46.50 36.71
C SER A 25 -13.83 47.86 37.30
N ILE A 26 -14.78 48.58 36.67
CA ILE A 26 -15.97 49.21 37.29
C ILE A 26 -16.64 50.26 36.38
N THR A 27 -17.90 49.93 36.05
CA THR A 27 -19.17 50.71 35.96
C THR A 27 -19.42 51.84 34.96
N ASP A 28 -20.46 51.60 34.15
CA ASP A 28 -21.71 52.34 33.93
C ASP A 28 -21.73 53.88 33.78
N ALA A 29 -22.22 54.31 32.61
CA ALA A 29 -23.12 55.46 32.47
C ALA A 29 -23.99 55.31 31.22
N ASP A 30 -25.31 55.21 31.42
CA ASP A 30 -26.37 55.25 30.40
C ASP A 30 -26.36 56.58 29.64
N THR A 31 -26.59 56.57 28.32
CA THR A 31 -27.76 57.29 27.70
C THR A 31 -27.92 57.03 26.20
N GLU A 32 -29.18 56.74 25.85
CA GLU A 32 -29.92 57.06 24.61
C GLU A 32 -29.71 56.21 23.33
N SER A 33 -30.59 55.20 23.24
CA SER A 33 -31.37 54.76 22.08
C SER A 33 -31.00 55.30 20.69
N GLU A 34 -30.43 54.42 19.87
CA GLU A 34 -30.79 54.31 18.46
C GLU A 34 -31.25 52.86 18.22
N ASP A 35 -32.54 52.73 17.86
CA ASP A 35 -33.16 51.48 17.42
C ASP A 35 -32.50 51.02 16.10
N GLU A 36 -31.35 50.34 16.21
CA GLU A 36 -30.88 49.47 15.14
C GLU A 36 -31.20 48.03 15.54
N LEU A 37 -32.24 47.50 14.92
CA LEU A 37 -32.58 46.09 14.88
C LEU A 37 -31.43 45.31 14.21
N PHE A 38 -30.34 45.10 14.94
CA PHE A 38 -29.34 44.10 14.60
C PHE A 38 -30.04 42.76 14.76
N ALA A 39 -30.64 42.30 13.67
CA ALA A 39 -30.94 40.89 13.52
C ALA A 39 -29.61 40.17 13.66
N ALA A 40 -29.30 39.73 14.88
CA ALA A 40 -28.26 38.78 15.17
C ALA A 40 -28.66 37.47 14.48
N GLY A 41 -28.51 37.45 13.17
CA GLY A 41 -28.48 36.24 12.38
C GLY A 41 -27.25 35.51 12.87
N PHE A 42 -27.42 34.67 13.88
CA PHE A 42 -26.48 33.63 14.22
C PHE A 42 -26.38 32.75 12.97
N VAL A 43 -25.43 33.07 12.09
CA VAL A 43 -25.04 32.19 11.00
C VAL A 43 -24.37 31.01 11.67
N ASN A 44 -25.11 29.92 11.82
CA ASN A 44 -24.54 28.71 12.35
C ASN A 44 -23.61 28.14 11.27
N ALA A 45 -22.34 27.95 11.61
CA ALA A 45 -21.43 27.27 10.71
C ALA A 45 -22.02 25.90 10.34
N TYR A 46 -22.01 25.56 9.06
CA TYR A 46 -22.48 24.29 8.50
C TYR A 46 -24.01 24.10 8.45
N GLN A 47 -24.80 25.15 8.66
CA GLN A 47 -26.27 25.04 8.65
C GLN A 47 -26.85 24.71 7.27
N ASP A 48 -26.14 25.08 6.19
CA ASP A 48 -26.50 24.79 4.80
C ASP A 48 -25.73 23.60 4.21
N GLU A 49 -25.01 22.83 5.04
CA GLU A 49 -24.38 21.61 4.55
C GLU A 49 -25.45 20.55 4.22
N PRO A 50 -25.38 19.91 3.04
CA PRO A 50 -26.31 18.85 2.69
C PRO A 50 -26.21 17.72 3.73
N ILE A 51 -27.35 17.37 4.32
CA ILE A 51 -27.46 16.29 5.30
C ILE A 51 -27.14 14.97 4.60
N ALA A 52 -26.15 14.24 5.10
CA ALA A 52 -25.81 12.91 4.60
C ALA A 52 -27.05 12.01 4.65
N MET A 53 -27.39 11.37 3.54
CA MET A 53 -28.57 10.52 3.46
C MET A 53 -28.45 9.37 4.47
N PRO A 54 -29.49 9.11 5.30
CA PRO A 54 -29.47 7.99 6.22
C PRO A 54 -29.32 6.68 5.42
N GLY A 55 -28.22 5.97 5.64
CA GLY A 55 -27.84 4.76 4.88
C GLY A 55 -26.52 4.88 4.09
N GLU A 56 -25.96 6.08 3.90
CA GLU A 56 -24.62 6.24 3.30
C GLU A 56 -23.53 5.53 4.10
N ASN A 57 -23.69 5.43 5.43
CA ASN A 57 -22.77 4.71 6.31
C ASN A 57 -22.85 3.18 6.12
N GLU A 58 -24.02 2.64 5.74
CA GLU A 58 -24.22 1.20 5.52
C GLU A 58 -23.68 0.75 4.15
N LEU A 59 -23.74 1.64 3.14
CA LEU A 59 -23.07 1.45 1.85
C LEU A 59 -21.53 1.60 1.96
N ARG A 60 -21.04 2.39 2.91
CA ARG A 60 -19.60 2.60 3.19
C ARG A 60 -18.92 1.47 3.98
N ALA A 61 -19.68 0.55 4.58
CA ALA A 61 -19.15 -0.51 5.42
C ALA A 61 -18.81 -1.81 4.66
N GLN A 62 -18.74 -1.77 3.33
CA GLN A 62 -18.25 -2.92 2.58
C GLN A 62 -16.72 -3.00 2.70
N GLU A 63 -16.23 -4.08 3.30
CA GLU A 63 -14.81 -4.37 3.45
C GLU A 63 -14.16 -4.55 2.07
N VAL A 64 -13.64 -3.45 1.53
CA VAL A 64 -12.73 -3.44 0.38
C VAL A 64 -11.30 -3.59 0.88
N ASP A 65 -10.50 -4.30 0.09
CA ASP A 65 -9.10 -4.51 0.40
C ASP A 65 -8.18 -3.38 -0.09
N GLU A 66 -6.87 -3.61 -0.03
CA GLU A 66 -5.85 -2.61 -0.32
C GLU A 66 -5.76 -2.21 -1.81
N ASP A 67 -6.46 -2.93 -2.70
CA ASP A 67 -6.63 -2.60 -4.12
C ASP A 67 -8.08 -2.16 -4.43
N GLY A 68 -8.93 -1.97 -3.41
CA GLY A 68 -10.31 -1.53 -3.58
C GLY A 68 -11.27 -2.63 -4.04
N ILE A 69 -10.90 -3.91 -3.94
CA ILE A 69 -11.74 -5.04 -4.35
C ILE A 69 -12.50 -5.58 -3.14
N LEU A 70 -13.79 -5.81 -3.31
CA LEU A 70 -14.65 -6.41 -2.30
C LEU A 70 -14.29 -7.89 -2.08
N ALA A 71 -14.22 -8.33 -0.82
CA ALA A 71 -13.98 -9.74 -0.48
C ALA A 71 -14.97 -10.69 -1.19
N ALA A 72 -16.26 -10.33 -1.19
CA ALA A 72 -17.32 -11.09 -1.86
C ALA A 72 -17.09 -11.24 -3.38
N THR A 73 -16.50 -10.24 -4.04
CA THR A 73 -16.16 -10.32 -5.47
C THR A 73 -15.05 -11.35 -5.71
N LEU A 74 -14.04 -11.39 -4.85
CA LEU A 74 -12.94 -12.35 -4.96
C LEU A 74 -13.41 -13.78 -4.69
N ASP A 75 -14.29 -13.97 -3.71
CA ASP A 75 -14.90 -15.27 -3.43
C ASP A 75 -15.77 -15.73 -4.61
N ALA A 76 -16.55 -14.84 -5.21
CA ALA A 76 -17.32 -15.14 -6.41
C ALA A 76 -16.43 -15.54 -7.62
N ARG A 77 -15.23 -14.95 -7.75
CA ARG A 77 -14.24 -15.36 -8.77
C ARG A 77 -13.63 -16.73 -8.45
N LEU A 78 -13.31 -17.00 -7.19
CA LEU A 78 -12.80 -18.30 -6.71
C LEU A 78 -13.80 -19.43 -6.97
N GLU A 79 -15.07 -19.18 -6.66
CA GLU A 79 -16.17 -20.12 -6.89
C GLU A 79 -16.55 -20.26 -8.38
N GLY A 80 -15.98 -19.44 -9.26
CA GLY A 80 -16.27 -19.44 -10.70
C GLY A 80 -17.62 -18.81 -11.08
N ARG A 81 -18.30 -18.11 -10.14
CA ARG A 81 -19.52 -17.34 -10.44
C ARG A 81 -19.23 -16.15 -11.36
N ILE A 82 -18.04 -15.55 -11.24
CA ILE A 82 -17.54 -14.52 -12.15
C ILE A 82 -16.43 -15.15 -13.01
N PRO A 83 -16.65 -15.36 -14.32
CA PRO A 83 -15.67 -15.99 -15.19
C PRO A 83 -14.45 -15.08 -15.44
N LEU A 84 -13.32 -15.69 -15.83
CA LEU A 84 -12.05 -15.00 -16.07
C LEU A 84 -12.16 -13.78 -17.00
N ASN A 85 -12.96 -13.89 -18.06
CA ASN A 85 -13.10 -12.84 -19.07
C ASN A 85 -13.78 -11.57 -18.53
N ASP A 86 -14.51 -11.67 -17.42
CA ASP A 86 -15.27 -10.55 -16.85
C ASP A 86 -14.41 -9.67 -15.94
N TRP A 87 -13.23 -10.15 -15.51
CA TRP A 87 -12.32 -9.39 -14.64
C TRP A 87 -10.90 -9.27 -15.17
N CYS A 88 -10.50 -10.07 -16.17
CA CYS A 88 -9.16 -10.00 -16.74
C CYS A 88 -9.08 -9.01 -17.91
N GLU A 89 -8.52 -7.83 -17.65
CA GLU A 89 -8.22 -6.80 -18.66
C GLU A 89 -6.90 -7.06 -19.42
N CYS A 90 -5.92 -7.75 -18.81
CA CYS A 90 -4.58 -7.91 -19.41
C CYS A 90 -4.44 -9.03 -20.45
N ASN A 91 -5.47 -9.88 -20.60
CA ASN A 91 -5.49 -11.09 -21.45
C ASN A 91 -4.39 -12.14 -21.16
N GLN A 92 -3.72 -12.05 -20.00
CA GLN A 92 -2.65 -12.98 -19.59
C GLN A 92 -2.92 -13.67 -18.25
N CYS A 93 -4.04 -13.36 -17.59
CA CYS A 93 -4.44 -14.09 -16.38
C CYS A 93 -4.92 -15.50 -16.75
N ARG A 94 -4.72 -16.45 -15.84
CA ARG A 94 -5.31 -17.80 -15.89
C ARG A 94 -5.74 -18.22 -14.49
N THR A 95 -6.58 -19.23 -14.39
CA THR A 95 -7.06 -19.75 -13.11
C THR A 95 -6.37 -21.05 -12.68
N ASP A 96 -5.61 -21.70 -13.59
CA ASP A 96 -4.98 -23.01 -13.40
C ASP A 96 -4.13 -23.11 -12.13
N PHE A 97 -3.43 -22.02 -11.82
CA PHE A 97 -2.56 -21.93 -10.68
C PHE A 97 -3.05 -20.88 -9.68
N LEU A 98 -4.35 -20.66 -9.49
CA LEU A 98 -4.85 -19.83 -8.40
C LEU A 98 -5.38 -20.72 -7.27
N LEU A 99 -5.02 -20.41 -6.02
CA LEU A 99 -5.26 -21.28 -4.88
C LEU A 99 -6.19 -20.69 -3.82
N ASN A 100 -6.40 -19.38 -3.82
CA ASN A 100 -7.37 -18.73 -2.94
C ASN A 100 -7.89 -17.43 -3.56
N ALA A 101 -8.97 -16.90 -2.98
CA ALA A 101 -9.69 -15.73 -3.47
C ALA A 101 -8.78 -14.51 -3.70
N ARG A 102 -7.80 -14.26 -2.80
CA ARG A 102 -6.90 -13.11 -2.90
C ARG A 102 -6.01 -13.16 -4.14
N GLU A 103 -5.81 -14.32 -4.77
CA GLU A 103 -5.04 -14.47 -6.02
C GLU A 103 -5.86 -14.15 -7.30
N TYR A 104 -7.20 -14.02 -7.22
CA TYR A 104 -8.09 -13.76 -8.35
C TYR A 104 -8.16 -12.26 -8.71
N ARG A 105 -7.03 -11.69 -9.11
CA ARG A 105 -6.89 -10.28 -9.47
C ARG A 105 -6.14 -10.08 -10.78
N CYS A 106 -6.59 -9.14 -11.59
CA CYS A 106 -5.84 -8.72 -12.77
C CYS A 106 -4.73 -7.74 -12.37
N CYS A 107 -3.66 -7.66 -13.17
CA CYS A 107 -2.64 -6.63 -12.97
C CYS A 107 -3.14 -5.21 -13.25
N TRP A 108 -4.31 -5.07 -13.90
CA TRP A 108 -5.02 -3.79 -14.06
C TRP A 108 -5.91 -3.41 -12.87
N GLU A 109 -6.10 -4.30 -11.90
CA GLU A 109 -6.79 -3.96 -10.65
C GLU A 109 -5.77 -3.60 -9.55
N VAL A 110 -4.52 -4.05 -9.71
CA VAL A 110 -3.45 -3.79 -8.75
C VAL A 110 -2.76 -2.49 -9.12
N GLY A 111 -3.12 -1.40 -8.42
CA GLY A 111 -2.60 -0.05 -8.65
C GLY A 111 -1.08 0.03 -8.81
N PRO A 112 -0.26 -0.60 -7.93
CA PRO A 112 1.19 -0.61 -8.09
C PRO A 112 1.69 -1.28 -9.38
N ALA A 113 0.98 -2.28 -9.92
CA ALA A 113 1.35 -2.94 -11.17
C ALA A 113 1.05 -2.03 -12.38
N ILE A 114 -0.08 -1.34 -12.39
CA ILE A 114 -0.40 -0.30 -13.38
C ILE A 114 0.64 0.81 -13.33
N GLY A 115 1.02 1.25 -12.12
CA GLY A 115 2.04 2.27 -11.91
C GLY A 115 3.38 1.93 -12.56
N LYS A 116 3.78 0.64 -12.61
CA LYS A 116 4.97 0.23 -13.35
C LYS A 116 4.86 0.45 -14.84
N LEU A 117 3.72 0.10 -15.44
CA LEU A 117 3.48 0.31 -16.87
C LEU A 117 3.35 1.80 -17.21
N GLN A 118 2.80 2.62 -16.31
CA GLN A 118 2.66 4.06 -16.54
C GLN A 118 3.98 4.81 -16.43
N PHE A 119 4.82 4.45 -15.45
CA PHE A 119 6.02 5.21 -15.10
C PHE A 119 7.03 5.33 -16.24
N ASP A 120 7.24 4.25 -17.01
CA ASP A 120 8.20 4.18 -18.11
C ASP A 120 7.53 4.31 -19.49
N GLY A 121 6.22 4.59 -19.54
CA GLY A 121 5.43 4.64 -20.76
C GLY A 121 5.09 3.27 -21.37
N SER A 122 5.49 2.15 -20.75
CA SER A 122 5.22 0.80 -21.26
C SER A 122 3.74 0.51 -21.49
N ILE A 123 2.83 1.20 -20.78
CA ILE A 123 1.37 1.07 -20.88
C ILE A 123 0.83 1.27 -22.31
N GLU A 124 1.52 2.02 -23.17
CA GLU A 124 1.10 2.26 -24.56
C GLU A 124 1.24 1.01 -25.44
N HIS A 125 2.21 0.14 -25.12
CA HIS A 125 2.63 -1.00 -25.95
C HIS A 125 2.42 -2.34 -25.25
N THR A 126 2.27 -2.33 -23.93
CA THR A 126 2.23 -3.52 -23.10
C THR A 126 0.92 -3.58 -22.33
N ARG A 127 0.17 -4.67 -22.51
CA ARG A 127 -1.12 -4.88 -21.83
C ARG A 127 -0.99 -5.63 -20.51
N CYS A 128 0.13 -6.26 -20.21
CA CYS A 128 0.30 -7.03 -18.99
C CYS A 128 1.65 -6.75 -18.32
N VAL A 129 1.65 -6.62 -16.99
CA VAL A 129 2.88 -6.46 -16.20
C VAL A 129 3.91 -7.58 -16.44
N THR A 130 3.48 -8.79 -16.82
CA THR A 130 4.41 -9.90 -17.11
C THR A 130 5.15 -9.77 -18.44
N GLN A 131 4.77 -8.81 -19.28
CA GLN A 131 5.46 -8.49 -20.53
C GLN A 131 6.42 -7.31 -20.37
N HIS A 132 6.39 -6.62 -19.22
CA HIS A 132 7.31 -5.53 -18.90
C HIS A 132 8.76 -6.05 -18.86
N GLN A 133 9.71 -5.26 -19.37
CA GLN A 133 11.11 -5.67 -19.45
C GLN A 133 11.72 -5.99 -18.08
N ASP A 134 11.54 -5.11 -17.08
CA ASP A 134 11.91 -5.41 -15.69
C ASP A 134 11.33 -6.72 -15.16
N TYR A 135 10.05 -7.04 -15.42
CA TYR A 135 9.49 -8.32 -14.98
C TYR A 135 10.30 -9.49 -15.55
N ILE A 136 10.61 -9.44 -16.85
CA ILE A 136 11.38 -10.48 -17.54
C ILE A 136 12.78 -10.60 -16.91
N ASP A 137 13.44 -9.48 -16.63
CA ASP A 137 14.79 -9.47 -16.06
C ASP A 137 14.83 -9.92 -14.61
N LEU A 138 13.89 -9.44 -13.79
CA LEU A 138 13.79 -9.75 -12.35
C LEU A 138 13.40 -11.21 -12.09
N THR A 139 12.77 -11.90 -13.05
CA THR A 139 12.36 -13.31 -12.92
C THR A 139 13.39 -14.30 -13.48
N LYS A 140 14.51 -13.82 -14.03
CA LYS A 140 15.61 -14.70 -14.46
C LYS A 140 16.15 -15.52 -13.28
N ARG A 141 16.39 -16.81 -13.52
CA ARG A 141 16.91 -17.77 -12.53
C ARG A 141 18.11 -17.25 -11.73
N VAL A 142 19.09 -16.72 -12.45
CA VAL A 142 20.34 -16.19 -11.86
C VAL A 142 20.05 -14.98 -10.97
N VAL A 143 19.16 -14.08 -11.41
CA VAL A 143 18.77 -12.90 -10.63
C VAL A 143 18.08 -13.32 -9.34
N LEU A 144 17.11 -14.23 -9.41
CA LEU A 144 16.41 -14.75 -8.22
C LEU A 144 17.37 -15.40 -7.22
N GLU A 145 18.36 -16.14 -7.68
CA GLU A 145 19.36 -16.76 -6.79
C GLU A 145 20.29 -15.73 -6.12
N GLN A 146 20.63 -14.65 -6.83
CA GLN A 146 21.46 -13.58 -6.30
C GLN A 146 20.70 -12.66 -5.33
N VAL A 147 19.43 -12.34 -5.61
CA VAL A 147 18.63 -11.45 -4.75
C VAL A 147 18.06 -12.16 -3.53
N GLY A 148 17.90 -13.50 -3.56
CA GLY A 148 17.40 -14.28 -2.42
C GLY A 148 18.13 -13.95 -1.11
N PRO A 149 19.48 -14.05 -1.06
CA PRO A 149 20.26 -13.67 0.12
C PRO A 149 20.16 -12.21 0.57
N LEU A 150 19.62 -11.30 -0.24
CA LEU A 150 19.38 -9.90 0.12
C LEU A 150 18.03 -9.71 0.83
N LEU A 151 17.09 -10.62 0.62
CA LEU A 151 15.80 -10.61 1.31
C LEU A 151 15.97 -11.07 2.76
N ARG A 152 15.14 -10.51 3.63
CA ARG A 152 15.10 -10.80 5.07
C ARG A 152 13.74 -11.39 5.45
N ASP A 153 13.69 -12.16 6.52
CA ASP A 153 12.43 -12.52 7.19
C ASP A 153 12.14 -11.56 8.37
N LYS A 154 10.99 -11.77 9.06
CA LYS A 154 10.61 -10.97 10.24
C LYS A 154 11.69 -10.98 11.34
N GLN A 155 12.51 -12.03 11.41
CA GLN A 155 13.62 -12.17 12.37
C GLN A 155 14.96 -11.65 11.84
N GLY A 156 14.99 -10.99 10.67
CA GLY A 156 16.21 -10.46 10.06
C GLY A 156 17.13 -11.52 9.44
N ARG A 157 16.69 -12.78 9.30
CA ARG A 157 17.50 -13.83 8.68
C ARG A 157 17.43 -13.72 7.16
N ALA A 158 18.57 -13.98 6.51
CA ALA A 158 18.65 -13.98 5.06
C ALA A 158 17.81 -15.12 4.46
N TYR A 159 17.09 -14.85 3.36
CA TYR A 159 16.38 -15.89 2.64
C TYR A 159 17.37 -16.77 1.87
N ARG A 160 17.57 -17.99 2.34
CA ARG A 160 18.48 -18.97 1.73
C ARG A 160 17.73 -20.27 1.49
N ARG A 161 18.14 -20.99 0.44
CA ARG A 161 17.67 -22.35 0.19
C ARG A 161 18.01 -23.22 1.40
N ARG A 162 17.02 -23.94 1.93
CA ARG A 162 17.20 -24.81 3.10
C ARG A 162 17.45 -26.24 2.66
N GLY A 163 18.55 -26.86 3.07
CA GLY A 163 18.79 -28.31 2.94
C GLY A 163 18.31 -28.93 1.62
N GLN A 164 17.38 -29.89 1.71
CA GLN A 164 16.78 -30.62 0.58
C GLN A 164 15.66 -29.87 -0.16
N GLN A 165 15.40 -28.60 0.14
CA GLN A 165 14.37 -27.82 -0.54
C GLN A 165 14.61 -27.80 -2.05
N ASP A 166 13.54 -27.98 -2.82
CA ASP A 166 13.60 -27.89 -4.27
C ASP A 166 14.01 -26.47 -4.73
N ILE A 167 14.85 -26.41 -5.77
CA ILE A 167 15.37 -25.13 -6.26
C ILE A 167 14.26 -24.25 -6.85
N ASN A 168 13.25 -24.84 -7.49
CA ASN A 168 12.13 -24.08 -8.05
C ASN A 168 11.21 -23.58 -6.94
N GLU A 169 11.03 -24.34 -5.86
CA GLU A 169 10.36 -23.84 -4.66
C GLU A 169 11.06 -22.60 -4.08
N PHE A 170 12.39 -22.65 -3.94
CA PHE A 170 13.18 -21.49 -3.51
C PHE A 170 13.00 -20.30 -4.46
N ARG A 171 13.16 -20.51 -5.78
CA ARG A 171 13.01 -19.46 -6.79
C ARG A 171 11.61 -18.85 -6.79
N ARG A 172 10.53 -19.63 -6.68
CA ARG A 172 9.16 -19.10 -6.53
C ARG A 172 9.03 -18.20 -5.32
N ALA A 173 9.50 -18.67 -4.16
CA ALA A 173 9.38 -17.92 -2.92
C ALA A 173 10.15 -16.59 -2.97
N VAL A 174 11.34 -16.59 -3.59
CA VAL A 174 12.09 -15.35 -3.84
C VAL A 174 11.38 -14.46 -4.85
N ALA A 175 10.92 -15.02 -5.99
CA ALA A 175 10.22 -14.28 -7.03
C ALA A 175 8.99 -13.56 -6.47
N TYR A 176 8.19 -14.22 -5.63
CA TYR A 176 7.01 -13.57 -5.05
C TYR A 176 7.38 -12.35 -4.22
N ARG A 177 8.36 -12.48 -3.32
CA ARG A 177 8.81 -11.38 -2.46
C ARG A 177 9.46 -10.25 -3.27
N TRP A 178 10.27 -10.64 -4.25
CA TRP A 178 11.01 -9.71 -5.09
C TRP A 178 10.07 -8.89 -6.00
N LEU A 179 9.09 -9.55 -6.61
CA LEU A 179 8.09 -8.89 -7.46
C LEU A 179 7.12 -8.01 -6.66
N VAL A 180 6.73 -8.42 -5.45
CA VAL A 180 5.97 -7.52 -4.54
C VAL A 180 6.80 -6.28 -4.22
N ARG A 181 8.09 -6.45 -3.89
CA ARG A 181 8.98 -5.32 -3.59
C ARG A 181 9.18 -4.41 -4.81
N TRP A 182 9.30 -4.99 -6.01
CA TRP A 182 9.42 -4.23 -7.25
C TRP A 182 8.15 -3.42 -7.50
N MET A 183 6.97 -4.05 -7.55
CA MET A 183 5.70 -3.38 -7.87
C MET A 183 5.27 -2.41 -6.77
N CYS A 184 5.18 -2.88 -5.52
CA CYS A 184 4.57 -2.17 -4.41
C CYS A 184 5.55 -1.40 -3.52
N GLY A 185 6.86 -1.51 -3.77
CA GLY A 185 7.88 -0.93 -2.90
C GLY A 185 8.04 -1.68 -1.59
N TYR A 186 8.57 -1.00 -0.57
CA TYR A 186 8.76 -1.57 0.76
C TYR A 186 7.50 -1.41 1.61
N LEU A 187 6.84 -2.53 1.93
CA LEU A 187 5.55 -2.56 2.63
C LEU A 187 5.65 -2.88 4.14
N GLY A 188 6.87 -3.07 4.68
CA GLY A 188 7.04 -3.59 6.04
C GLY A 188 6.54 -5.04 6.18
N TRP A 189 6.33 -5.49 7.43
CA TRP A 189 5.98 -6.90 7.72
C TRP A 189 4.48 -7.16 7.79
N ASP A 190 3.66 -6.16 8.05
CA ASP A 190 2.22 -6.32 8.33
C ASP A 190 1.34 -6.05 7.11
N HIS A 191 1.87 -5.43 6.07
CA HIS A 191 1.14 -5.07 4.86
C HIS A 191 1.54 -5.98 3.67
N ALA A 192 1.47 -7.30 3.85
CA ALA A 192 1.63 -8.20 2.71
C ALA A 192 0.54 -7.92 1.66
N ARG A 193 0.94 -7.89 0.39
CA ARG A 193 0.02 -7.75 -0.74
C ARG A 193 0.05 -8.98 -1.65
N PRO A 194 -1.10 -9.41 -2.19
CA PRO A 194 -1.15 -10.48 -3.18
C PRO A 194 -0.58 -10.01 -4.52
N LEU A 195 -0.05 -10.96 -5.29
CA LEU A 195 0.38 -10.69 -6.67
C LEU A 195 -0.81 -10.86 -7.64
N PRO A 196 -0.77 -10.23 -8.83
CA PRO A 196 -1.76 -10.48 -9.86
C PRO A 196 -1.76 -11.94 -10.35
N ALA A 197 -2.91 -12.42 -10.81
CA ALA A 197 -3.08 -13.76 -11.36
C ALA A 197 -2.11 -14.06 -12.50
N CYS A 198 -1.90 -13.13 -13.44
CA CYS A 198 -0.94 -13.29 -14.54
C CYS A 198 0.50 -13.56 -14.02
N VAL A 199 0.90 -12.90 -12.93
CA VAL A 199 2.21 -13.10 -12.29
C VAL A 199 2.29 -14.48 -11.63
N TYR A 200 1.26 -14.88 -10.87
CA TYR A 200 1.22 -16.22 -10.27
C TYR A 200 1.35 -17.32 -11.31
N ASN A 201 0.57 -17.23 -12.39
CA ASN A 201 0.62 -18.23 -13.46
C ASN A 201 1.98 -18.28 -14.12
N ARG A 202 2.57 -17.12 -14.46
CA ARG A 202 3.87 -17.10 -15.13
C ARG A 202 4.97 -17.66 -14.24
N VAL A 203 5.05 -17.22 -12.98
CA VAL A 203 6.04 -17.73 -12.01
C VAL A 203 5.84 -19.23 -11.73
N ARG A 204 4.60 -19.72 -11.59
CA ARG A 204 4.29 -21.14 -11.34
C ARG A 204 4.48 -22.01 -12.59
N THR A 205 4.44 -21.43 -13.79
CA THR A 205 4.80 -22.10 -15.05
C THR A 205 6.31 -22.19 -15.22
N ASP A 206 7.04 -21.09 -15.02
CA ASP A 206 8.50 -21.04 -15.20
C ASP A 206 9.24 -21.86 -14.12
N PHE A 207 8.62 -21.98 -12.94
CA PHE A 207 9.10 -22.75 -11.80
C PHE A 207 7.98 -23.67 -11.31
N SER A 208 7.76 -24.80 -11.98
CA SER A 208 6.66 -25.73 -11.66
C SER A 208 6.70 -26.27 -10.23
N PRO A 209 5.55 -26.35 -9.52
CA PRO A 209 5.47 -26.95 -8.19
C PRO A 209 5.73 -28.45 -8.25
N THR A 210 6.65 -28.92 -7.41
CA THR A 210 7.01 -30.33 -7.22
C THR A 210 6.12 -31.05 -6.20
N GLY A 211 5.20 -30.32 -5.55
CA GLY A 211 4.29 -30.84 -4.53
C GLY A 211 3.11 -29.88 -4.30
N GLN A 212 2.46 -30.00 -3.14
CA GLN A 212 1.30 -29.17 -2.81
C GLN A 212 1.69 -27.70 -2.70
N ALA A 213 1.26 -26.89 -3.68
CA ALA A 213 1.52 -25.46 -3.68
C ALA A 213 0.69 -24.78 -2.59
N ARG A 214 1.29 -23.80 -1.91
CA ARG A 214 0.58 -22.91 -0.98
C ARG A 214 0.16 -21.65 -1.73
N GLY A 215 -1.08 -21.23 -1.51
CA GLY A 215 -1.59 -19.96 -2.01
C GLY A 215 -1.01 -18.78 -1.26
N TYR A 216 -1.47 -17.59 -1.61
CA TYR A 216 -1.25 -16.38 -0.85
C TYR A 216 -1.66 -16.57 0.63
N SER A 217 -0.87 -16.01 1.53
CA SER A 217 -1.19 -15.95 2.97
C SER A 217 -0.89 -14.52 3.42
N SER A 218 -1.75 -13.95 4.27
CA SER A 218 -1.54 -12.62 4.82
C SER A 218 -0.34 -12.60 5.77
N SER A 219 0.04 -11.42 6.26
CA SER A 219 1.11 -11.30 7.24
C SER A 219 0.77 -11.91 8.60
N GLN A 220 -0.51 -11.98 8.94
CA GLN A 220 -1.04 -12.54 10.19
C GLN A 220 -1.06 -14.08 10.12
N ASP A 221 -1.37 -14.66 8.95
CA ASP A 221 -1.44 -16.11 8.75
C ASP A 221 -0.06 -16.80 8.69
N ARG A 222 1.04 -16.03 8.69
CA ARG A 222 2.42 -16.53 8.49
C ARG A 222 3.20 -16.71 9.79
N GLU A 223 2.53 -16.67 10.93
CA GLU A 223 3.10 -16.90 12.27
C GLU A 223 3.49 -18.37 12.52
#